data_AF-A0A7X8J804-F1
#
_entry.id   AF-A0A7X8J804-F1
#
_cell.length_a   1.000
_cell.length_b   1.000
_cell.length_c   1.000
_cell.angle_alpha   90.00
_cell.angle_beta   90.00
_cell.angle_gamma   90.00
#
_symmetry.space_group_name_H-M   'P 1'
#
loop_
_entity.id
_entity.type
_entity.pdbx_description
1 polymer ?
#
loop_
_entity_poly.entity_id
_entity_poly.type
_entity_poly.pdbx_seq_one_letter_code
_entity_poly.pdbx_strand_id
1 'polypeptide(L)'
;FLSAKDGLVRQVNGFATVFGQNASFSKIPSTVVNDGIEKFSPTEKESVCVSFRTQATSLHRFDSVYLPLGNVPGSPRYLTFDVFPRVSSLKKNENMSWTSLRFALGGKLYSTSVSFNRWQKVVLPLDGINPSWQNLRILEPVGIFSKNIQSISFEINGFAAYTGQ
;
A
#
# COMPACT_ATOMS: atom_id res chain seq x y z
N PHE A 1 18.86 -2.41 -14.80
CA PHE A 1 19.53 -3.24 -13.79
C PHE A 1 18.46 -3.99 -13.01
N LEU A 2 18.54 -5.32 -13.04
CA LEU A 2 17.79 -6.37 -12.32
C LEU A 2 17.36 -7.45 -13.33
N SER A 3 18.22 -8.46 -13.49
CA SER A 3 17.94 -9.74 -14.14
C SER A 3 18.05 -10.79 -13.04
N ALA A 4 16.92 -11.08 -12.39
CA ALA A 4 16.74 -12.22 -11.48
C ALA A 4 15.29 -12.67 -11.64
N LYS A 5 14.95 -13.91 -11.28
CA LYS A 5 13.59 -14.43 -11.41
C LYS A 5 12.64 -13.63 -10.50
N ASP A 6 11.98 -12.64 -11.09
CA ASP A 6 10.95 -11.85 -10.43
C ASP A 6 9.78 -12.77 -10.10
N GLY A 7 9.55 -12.98 -8.81
CA GLY A 7 8.39 -13.72 -8.34
C GLY A 7 7.24 -12.75 -8.14
N LEU A 8 6.18 -12.84 -8.95
CA LEU A 8 4.90 -12.22 -8.63
C LEU A 8 4.41 -12.83 -7.31
N VAL A 9 4.37 -12.01 -6.26
CA VAL A 9 4.06 -12.48 -4.91
C VAL A 9 2.57 -12.49 -4.66
N ARG A 10 1.85 -11.57 -5.28
CA ARG A 10 0.41 -11.44 -5.12
C ARG A 10 -0.17 -10.88 -6.41
N GLN A 11 -1.31 -11.43 -6.81
CA GLN A 11 -2.18 -10.81 -7.80
C GLN A 11 -3.20 -9.95 -7.07
N VAL A 12 -3.56 -8.82 -7.67
CA VAL A 12 -4.62 -7.93 -7.17
C VAL A 12 -5.95 -8.68 -6.99
N ASN A 13 -6.17 -9.73 -7.78
CA ASN A 13 -7.36 -10.56 -7.67
C ASN A 13 -7.44 -11.47 -6.44
N GLY A 14 -6.36 -11.60 -5.68
CA GLY A 14 -6.36 -12.37 -4.43
C GLY A 14 -7.30 -11.80 -3.36
N PHE A 15 -7.67 -12.66 -2.41
CA PHE A 15 -8.47 -12.27 -1.24
C PHE A 15 -7.81 -11.14 -0.44
N ALA A 16 -8.61 -10.37 0.31
CA ALA A 16 -8.17 -9.40 1.31
C ALA A 16 -9.18 -9.36 2.47
N THR A 17 -8.73 -8.96 3.66
CA THR A 17 -9.54 -8.97 4.89
C THR A 17 -9.38 -7.67 5.66
N VAL A 18 -10.43 -7.26 6.37
CA VAL A 18 -10.46 -6.01 7.15
C VAL A 18 -10.48 -6.32 8.64
N PHE A 19 -9.75 -5.53 9.42
CA PHE A 19 -9.89 -5.44 10.86
C PHE A 19 -10.21 -4.00 11.25
N GLY A 20 -11.29 -3.81 12.02
CA GLY A 20 -11.80 -2.50 12.39
C GLY A 20 -12.93 -2.00 11.49
N GLN A 21 -13.47 -0.84 11.81
CA GLN A 21 -14.68 -0.27 11.18
C GLN A 21 -14.35 0.90 10.23
N ASN A 22 -13.15 1.45 10.32
CA ASN A 22 -12.71 2.61 9.56
C ASN A 22 -11.93 2.22 8.32
N ALA A 23 -11.39 1.01 8.30
CA ALA A 23 -10.74 0.42 7.15
C ALA A 23 -11.76 -0.23 6.23
N SER A 24 -11.52 -0.12 4.93
CA SER A 24 -12.22 -0.87 3.90
C SER A 24 -11.27 -1.15 2.75
N PHE A 25 -11.59 -2.09 1.88
CA PHE A 25 -10.89 -2.23 0.61
C PHE A 25 -11.88 -2.43 -0.54
N SER A 26 -11.44 -2.08 -1.74
CA SER A 26 -12.12 -2.39 -2.98
C SER A 26 -11.11 -2.77 -4.06
N LYS A 27 -11.56 -3.51 -5.07
CA LYS A 27 -10.83 -3.67 -6.31
C LYS A 27 -11.24 -2.54 -7.25
N ILE A 28 -10.28 -1.89 -7.87
CA ILE A 28 -10.51 -0.79 -8.80
C ILE A 28 -9.61 -0.95 -10.03
N PRO A 29 -9.97 -0.38 -11.19
CA PRO A 29 -9.02 -0.20 -12.28
C PRO A 29 -7.81 0.60 -11.79
N SER A 30 -6.62 0.22 -12.25
CA SER A 30 -5.39 0.94 -11.89
C SER A 30 -5.41 2.36 -12.41
N THR A 31 -4.95 3.31 -11.60
CA THR A 31 -4.83 4.71 -12.02
C THR A 31 -3.85 4.84 -13.17
N VAL A 32 -4.34 5.37 -14.28
CA VAL A 32 -3.51 5.83 -15.40
C VAL A 32 -3.30 7.32 -15.24
N VAL A 33 -2.05 7.74 -15.03
CA VAL A 33 -1.66 9.15 -14.97
C VAL A 33 -1.15 9.55 -16.36
N ASN A 34 -1.79 10.52 -17.00
CA ASN A 34 -1.53 10.89 -18.40
C ASN A 34 -0.65 12.14 -18.51
N ASP A 35 0.32 12.29 -17.61
CA ASP A 35 0.91 13.61 -17.35
C ASP A 35 2.36 13.71 -17.86
N GLY A 36 2.87 12.67 -18.56
CA GLY A 36 4.16 12.68 -19.27
C GLY A 36 5.42 12.82 -18.41
N ILE A 37 5.28 13.07 -17.10
CA ILE A 37 6.36 13.45 -16.18
C ILE A 37 6.67 12.35 -15.15
N GLU A 38 5.77 11.40 -14.93
CA GLU A 38 5.94 10.38 -13.87
C GLU A 38 6.75 9.16 -14.35
N LYS A 39 7.75 8.78 -13.56
CA LYS A 39 8.69 7.67 -13.81
C LYS A 39 8.10 6.27 -13.59
N PHE A 40 6.92 6.16 -12.98
CA PHE A 40 6.35 4.89 -12.52
C PHE A 40 4.90 4.74 -12.95
N SER A 41 4.58 3.58 -13.52
CA SER A 41 3.23 3.17 -13.90
C SER A 41 2.92 1.84 -13.20
N PRO A 42 1.65 1.59 -12.83
CA PRO A 42 1.26 0.34 -12.20
C PRO A 42 1.48 -0.82 -13.17
N THR A 43 1.96 -1.94 -12.66
CA THR A 43 2.24 -3.14 -13.47
C THR A 43 1.00 -3.95 -13.81
N GLU A 44 -0.02 -3.98 -12.93
CA GLU A 44 -1.29 -4.68 -13.16
C GLU A 44 -2.39 -3.69 -13.61
N LYS A 45 -3.38 -4.16 -14.36
CA LYS A 45 -4.52 -3.35 -14.85
C LYS A 45 -5.56 -3.02 -13.77
N GLU A 46 -5.59 -3.79 -12.70
CA GLU A 46 -6.44 -3.58 -11.53
C GLU A 46 -5.54 -3.35 -10.33
N SER A 47 -6.03 -2.64 -9.32
CA SER A 47 -5.38 -2.40 -8.02
C SER A 47 -6.29 -2.76 -6.85
N VAL A 48 -5.70 -2.96 -5.67
CA VAL A 48 -6.45 -2.98 -4.40
C VAL A 48 -6.40 -1.59 -3.80
N CYS A 49 -7.56 -0.95 -3.64
CA CYS A 49 -7.68 0.33 -2.95
C CYS A 49 -8.03 0.11 -1.49
N VAL A 50 -7.10 0.41 -0.59
CA VAL A 50 -7.30 0.37 0.86
C VAL A 50 -7.67 1.77 1.34
N SER A 51 -8.82 1.92 1.99
CA SER A 51 -9.33 3.23 2.43
C SER A 51 -9.51 3.26 3.94
N PHE A 52 -9.16 4.39 4.55
CA PHE A 52 -9.33 4.67 5.97
C PHE A 52 -10.15 5.95 6.17
N ARG A 53 -11.22 5.87 6.95
CA ARG A 53 -11.99 7.04 7.41
C ARG A 53 -11.28 7.71 8.58
N THR A 54 -10.94 8.99 8.44
CA THR A 54 -10.08 9.74 9.37
C THR A 54 -10.83 10.33 10.56
N GLN A 55 -12.15 10.48 10.47
CA GLN A 55 -12.97 11.05 11.54
C GLN A 55 -13.50 10.02 12.55
N ALA A 56 -13.22 8.73 12.34
CA ALA A 56 -13.71 7.64 13.17
C ALA A 56 -12.57 6.89 13.89
N THR A 57 -11.33 7.39 13.78
CA THR A 57 -10.13 6.78 14.37
C THR A 57 -10.28 6.62 15.89
N SER A 58 -10.06 5.40 16.38
CA SER A 58 -10.08 5.09 17.82
C SER A 58 -8.68 5.12 18.38
N LEU A 59 -8.46 5.81 19.50
CA LEU A 59 -7.15 5.92 20.15
C LEU A 59 -6.57 4.58 20.65
N HIS A 60 -7.39 3.53 20.72
CA HIS A 60 -6.99 2.21 21.25
C HIS A 60 -7.03 1.09 20.20
N ARG A 61 -7.29 1.41 18.92
CA ARG A 61 -7.45 0.41 17.86
C ARG A 61 -6.75 0.86 16.58
N PHE A 62 -5.89 0.00 16.05
CA PHE A 62 -5.29 0.20 14.72
C PHE A 62 -6.10 -0.57 13.68
N ASP A 63 -6.99 0.15 13.00
CA ASP A 63 -7.76 -0.39 11.89
C ASP A 63 -6.80 -0.73 10.73
N SER A 64 -7.08 -1.80 10.00
CA SER A 64 -6.13 -2.35 9.04
C SER A 64 -6.76 -3.25 7.99
N VAL A 65 -6.06 -3.40 6.88
CA VAL A 65 -6.39 -4.35 5.81
C VAL A 65 -5.26 -5.34 5.64
N TYR A 66 -5.59 -6.61 5.60
CA TYR A 66 -4.68 -7.73 5.37
C TYR A 66 -4.72 -8.08 3.90
N LEU A 67 -3.53 -8.04 3.28
CA LEU A 67 -3.31 -8.42 1.90
C LEU A 67 -2.45 -9.71 1.89
N PRO A 68 -3.09 -10.89 1.79
CA PRO A 68 -2.41 -12.17 1.66
C PRO A 68 -1.41 -12.15 0.52
N LEU A 69 -0.16 -12.47 0.86
CA LEU A 69 0.92 -12.77 -0.07
C LEU A 69 0.88 -14.25 -0.40
N GLY A 70 1.21 -14.58 -1.63
CA GLY A 70 1.32 -15.95 -2.13
C GLY A 70 2.66 -16.59 -1.77
N ASN A 71 2.98 -17.65 -2.50
CA ASN A 71 4.26 -18.31 -2.39
C ASN A 71 5.37 -17.44 -3.00
N VAL A 72 6.47 -17.23 -2.26
CA VAL A 72 7.64 -16.52 -2.78
C VAL A 72 8.80 -17.50 -2.90
N PRO A 73 9.22 -17.87 -4.13
CA PRO A 73 10.26 -18.86 -4.32
C PRO A 73 11.63 -18.34 -3.85
N GLY A 74 12.45 -19.24 -3.29
CA GLY A 74 13.81 -18.96 -2.87
C GLY A 74 13.90 -18.14 -1.58
N SER A 75 14.99 -17.37 -1.45
CA SER A 75 15.25 -16.49 -0.30
C SER A 75 15.21 -15.02 -0.75
N PRO A 76 14.02 -14.42 -0.87
CA PRO A 76 13.89 -13.04 -1.31
C PRO A 76 14.58 -12.09 -0.32
N ARG A 77 15.32 -11.12 -0.85
CA ARG A 77 15.97 -10.02 -0.10
C ARG A 77 15.08 -8.79 -0.02
N TYR A 78 14.22 -8.58 -1.01
CA TYR A 78 13.33 -7.43 -1.09
C TYR A 78 11.90 -7.84 -1.44
N LEU A 79 10.94 -7.14 -0.87
CA LEU A 79 9.55 -7.09 -1.31
C LEU A 79 9.28 -5.68 -1.85
N THR A 80 8.63 -5.56 -2.99
CA THR A 80 8.19 -4.28 -3.54
C THR A 80 6.73 -4.29 -3.87
N PHE A 81 6.13 -3.10 -3.84
CA PHE A 81 4.80 -2.84 -4.37
C PHE A 81 4.68 -1.37 -4.72
N ASP A 82 3.80 -1.06 -5.65
CA ASP A 82 3.50 0.30 -6.07
C ASP A 82 2.31 0.83 -5.27
N VAL A 83 2.35 2.11 -4.91
CA VAL A 83 1.30 2.78 -4.16
C VAL A 83 0.94 4.13 -4.78
N PHE A 84 -0.36 4.41 -4.87
CA PHE A 84 -0.92 5.69 -5.25
C PHE A 84 -1.86 6.17 -4.14
N PRO A 85 -1.42 7.08 -3.27
CA PRO A 85 -2.26 7.61 -2.20
C PRO A 85 -3.21 8.69 -2.73
N ARG A 86 -4.46 8.68 -2.23
CA ARG A 86 -5.49 9.69 -2.47
C ARG A 86 -6.04 10.23 -1.17
N VAL A 87 -6.49 11.47 -1.19
CA VAL A 87 -7.16 12.13 -0.08
C VAL A 87 -8.55 12.58 -0.52
N SER A 88 -9.54 12.36 0.35
CA SER A 88 -10.88 12.93 0.19
C SER A 88 -11.13 13.96 1.28
N SER A 89 -11.62 15.13 0.88
CA SER A 89 -11.80 16.30 1.73
C SER A 89 -13.16 16.94 1.51
N LEU A 90 -13.76 17.47 2.57
CA LEU A 90 -14.96 18.31 2.52
C LEU A 90 -14.72 19.64 1.81
N LYS A 91 -13.48 20.14 1.80
CA LYS A 91 -13.11 21.42 1.17
C LYS A 91 -12.23 21.17 -0.05
N LYS A 92 -12.66 21.69 -1.21
CA LYS A 92 -11.98 21.52 -2.51
C LYS A 92 -10.49 21.92 -2.53
N ASN A 93 -10.09 22.87 -1.69
CA ASN A 93 -8.71 23.39 -1.69
C ASN A 93 -7.86 22.85 -0.54
N GLU A 94 -8.40 21.93 0.26
CA GLU A 94 -7.66 21.37 1.37
C GLU A 94 -6.95 20.10 0.93
N ASN A 95 -5.68 20.32 0.60
CA ASN A 95 -4.80 19.31 0.08
C ASN A 95 -3.71 19.00 1.10
N MET A 96 -3.39 17.72 1.23
CA MET A 96 -2.16 17.27 1.83
C MET A 96 -1.17 16.96 0.70
N SER A 97 0.09 17.33 0.86
CA SER A 97 1.13 16.99 -0.13
C SER A 97 1.66 15.57 0.06
N TRP A 98 1.56 15.03 1.28
CA TRP A 98 1.99 13.68 1.63
C TRP A 98 1.25 13.13 2.85
N THR A 99 1.36 11.81 3.05
CA THR A 99 0.89 11.08 4.23
C THR A 99 1.85 9.94 4.57
N SER A 100 1.72 9.37 5.77
CA SER A 100 2.44 8.16 6.14
C SER A 100 1.72 6.92 5.59
N LEU A 101 2.41 6.11 4.78
CA LEU A 101 2.00 4.74 4.56
C LEU A 101 2.60 3.87 5.67
N ARG A 102 1.74 3.28 6.50
CA ARG A 102 2.14 2.37 7.59
C ARG A 102 1.72 0.95 7.24
N PHE A 103 2.60 -0.02 7.47
CA PHE A 103 2.30 -1.42 7.21
C PHE A 103 3.09 -2.36 8.11
N ALA A 104 2.66 -3.61 8.20
CA ALA A 104 3.34 -4.66 8.94
C ALA A 104 3.56 -5.91 8.07
N LEU A 105 4.69 -6.58 8.29
CA LEU A 105 5.05 -7.86 7.68
C LEU A 105 5.92 -8.65 8.66
N GLY A 106 5.65 -9.95 8.85
CA GLY A 106 6.46 -10.80 9.73
C GLY A 106 6.53 -10.32 11.18
N GLY A 107 5.48 -9.65 11.67
CA GLY A 107 5.47 -9.04 13.01
C GLY A 107 6.28 -7.74 13.14
N LYS A 108 7.00 -7.31 12.10
CA LYS A 108 7.71 -6.02 12.07
C LYS A 108 6.80 -4.93 11.53
N LEU A 109 6.94 -3.72 12.08
CA LEU A 109 6.22 -2.51 11.67
C LEU A 109 7.10 -1.63 10.81
N TYR A 110 6.51 -1.08 9.76
CA TYR A 110 7.17 -0.21 8.79
C TYR A 110 6.33 1.05 8.55
N SER A 111 7.01 2.14 8.22
CA SER A 111 6.38 3.40 7.85
C SER A 111 7.24 4.13 6.83
N THR A 112 6.62 4.71 5.82
CA THR A 112 7.30 5.58 4.84
C THR A 112 6.38 6.72 4.43
N SER A 113 6.96 7.84 4.01
CA SER A 113 6.20 8.99 3.51
C SER A 113 5.88 8.80 2.02
N VAL A 114 4.60 8.93 1.68
CA VAL A 114 4.11 8.87 0.30
C VAL A 114 3.35 10.14 -0.03
N SER A 115 3.59 10.70 -1.21
CA SER A 115 2.97 11.92 -1.69
C SER A 115 1.70 11.63 -2.45
N PHE A 116 0.69 12.47 -2.26
CA PHE A 116 -0.61 12.31 -2.88
C PHE A 116 -0.58 12.45 -4.40
N ASN A 117 -1.51 11.74 -5.05
CA ASN A 117 -1.82 11.86 -6.47
C ASN A 117 -0.67 11.51 -7.42
N ARG A 118 0.21 10.60 -7.00
CA ARG A 118 1.27 10.05 -7.85
C ARG A 118 1.62 8.61 -7.51
N TRP A 119 2.17 7.90 -8.48
CA TRP A 119 2.66 6.54 -8.28
C TRP A 119 4.04 6.54 -7.61
N GLN A 120 4.19 5.71 -6.59
CA GLN A 120 5.46 5.53 -5.88
C GLN A 120 5.74 4.06 -5.62
N LYS A 121 6.98 3.62 -5.84
CA LYS A 121 7.42 2.28 -5.50
C LYS A 121 7.89 2.21 -4.05
N VAL A 122 7.32 1.30 -3.28
CA VAL A 122 7.80 0.93 -1.95
C VAL A 122 8.78 -0.23 -2.10
N VAL A 123 9.96 -0.11 -1.50
CA VAL A 123 10.98 -1.16 -1.45
C VAL A 123 11.24 -1.52 0.00
N LEU A 124 10.97 -2.77 0.34
CA LEU A 124 11.09 -3.31 1.69
C LEU A 124 12.23 -4.34 1.73
N PRO A 125 13.35 -4.04 2.41
CA PRO A 125 14.33 -5.06 2.78
C PRO A 125 13.67 -6.09 3.71
N LEU A 126 13.83 -7.37 3.38
CA LEU A 126 13.20 -8.45 4.13
C LEU A 126 14.04 -8.88 5.35
N ASP A 127 15.35 -8.71 5.33
CA ASP A 127 16.26 -8.96 6.47
C ASP A 127 15.95 -10.27 7.23
N GLY A 128 15.84 -11.37 6.48
CA GLY A 128 15.53 -12.70 7.01
C GLY A 128 14.04 -13.02 7.20
N ILE A 129 13.13 -12.07 6.92
CA ILE A 129 11.69 -12.35 6.89
C ILE A 129 11.34 -13.15 5.63
N ASN A 130 10.67 -14.28 5.80
CA ASN A 130 10.06 -15.01 4.68
C ASN A 130 8.64 -14.48 4.41
N PRO A 131 8.41 -13.74 3.30
CA PRO A 131 7.09 -13.17 2.99
C PRO A 131 6.05 -14.20 2.53
N SER A 132 6.46 -15.45 2.25
CA SER A 132 5.57 -16.48 1.71
C SER A 132 4.39 -16.75 2.63
N TRP A 133 3.19 -16.73 2.07
CA TRP A 133 1.93 -17.01 2.78
C TRP A 133 1.64 -16.09 3.97
N GLN A 134 2.37 -14.99 4.09
CA GLN A 134 2.11 -13.97 5.09
C GLN A 134 1.07 -12.97 4.60
N ASN A 135 0.64 -12.08 5.49
CA ASN A 135 -0.15 -10.92 5.10
C ASN A 135 0.71 -9.67 5.18
N LEU A 136 0.70 -8.87 4.10
CA LEU A 136 1.06 -7.47 4.23
C LEU A 136 -0.14 -6.77 4.87
N ARG A 137 0.03 -6.29 6.09
CA ARG A 137 -1.03 -5.58 6.83
C ARG A 137 -0.86 -4.09 6.63
N ILE A 138 -1.76 -3.46 5.87
CA ILE A 138 -1.80 -2.00 5.72
C ILE A 138 -2.51 -1.42 6.94
N LEU A 139 -1.88 -0.45 7.60
CA LEU A 139 -2.32 0.14 8.85
C LEU A 139 -2.87 1.54 8.61
N GLU A 140 -3.78 1.95 9.48
CA GLU A 140 -4.32 3.31 9.48
C GLU A 140 -3.18 4.37 9.52
N PRO A 141 -3.22 5.36 8.61
CA PRO A 141 -2.26 6.46 8.59
C PRO A 141 -2.38 7.34 9.84
N VAL A 142 -1.29 7.99 10.22
CA VAL A 142 -1.23 8.92 11.37
C VAL A 142 -0.82 10.31 10.92
N GLY A 143 -0.94 11.28 11.82
CA GLY A 143 -0.54 12.66 11.53
C GLY A 143 -1.54 13.43 10.66
N ILE A 144 -2.82 13.03 10.70
CA ILE A 144 -3.91 13.69 9.99
C ILE A 144 -4.60 14.62 10.99
N PHE A 145 -4.26 15.90 10.93
CA PHE A 145 -4.72 16.88 11.92
C PHE A 145 -5.92 17.69 11.44
N SER A 146 -6.19 17.70 10.14
CA SER A 146 -7.35 18.41 9.59
C SER A 146 -8.64 17.61 9.77
N LYS A 147 -9.65 18.28 10.33
CA LYS A 147 -11.02 17.76 10.46
C LYS A 147 -11.76 17.70 9.13
N ASN A 148 -11.29 18.38 8.09
CA ASN A 148 -11.97 18.40 6.80
C ASN A 148 -11.57 17.23 5.91
N ILE A 149 -10.45 16.57 6.21
CA ILE A 149 -10.10 15.29 5.59
C ILE A 149 -11.07 14.23 6.10
N GLN A 150 -11.75 13.55 5.17
CA GLN A 150 -12.74 12.51 5.48
C GLN A 150 -12.13 11.11 5.38
N SER A 151 -11.24 10.92 4.41
CA SER A 151 -10.58 9.64 4.20
C SER A 151 -9.24 9.79 3.51
N ILE A 152 -8.34 8.87 3.81
CA ILE A 152 -7.13 8.61 3.02
C ILE A 152 -7.26 7.22 2.44
N SER A 153 -6.91 7.07 1.16
CA SER A 153 -6.82 5.76 0.54
C SER A 153 -5.46 5.54 -0.12
N PHE A 154 -5.06 4.27 -0.16
CA PHE A 154 -3.86 3.77 -0.78
C PHE A 154 -4.28 2.77 -1.84
N GLU A 155 -4.16 3.15 -3.11
CA GLU A 155 -4.24 2.19 -4.20
C GLU A 155 -2.91 1.45 -4.30
N ILE A 156 -2.94 0.13 -4.22
CA ILE A 156 -1.74 -0.71 -4.13
C ILE A 156 -1.74 -1.72 -5.28
N ASN A 157 -0.58 -1.85 -5.93
CA ASN A 157 -0.37 -2.64 -7.14
C ASN A 157 1.02 -3.31 -7.14
N GLY A 158 1.28 -4.24 -8.06
CA GLY A 158 2.63 -4.61 -8.46
C GLY A 158 3.46 -5.32 -7.40
N PHE A 159 2.87 -6.27 -6.70
CA PHE A 159 3.56 -7.01 -5.64
C PHE A 159 4.60 -7.98 -6.21
N ALA A 160 5.87 -7.69 -5.97
CA ALA A 160 6.99 -8.50 -6.44
C ALA A 160 8.01 -8.72 -5.33
N ALA A 161 8.71 -9.86 -5.37
CA ALA A 161 9.83 -10.14 -4.50
C ALA A 161 11.07 -10.52 -5.30
N TYR A 162 12.21 -10.07 -4.80
CA TYR A 162 13.49 -10.13 -5.48
C TYR A 162 14.52 -10.79 -4.58
N THR A 163 15.27 -11.74 -5.11
CA THR A 163 16.35 -12.45 -4.39
C THR A 163 17.64 -11.65 -4.31
N GLY A 164 17.81 -10.61 -5.13
CA GLY A 164 18.98 -9.71 -5.15
C GLY A 164 20.29 -10.46 -5.45
N GLN A 165 20.76 -10.37 -6.69
CA GLN A 165 22.19 -10.55 -6.99
C GLN A 165 22.87 -9.19 -6.89
#